data_AF-B8DN13-F1
#
_entry.id   AF-B8DN13-F1
#
_cell.length_a   1.000
_cell.length_b   1.000
_cell.length_c   1.000
_cell.angle_alpha   90.00
_cell.angle_beta   90.00
_cell.angle_gamma   90.00
#
_symmetry.space_group_name_H-M   'P 1'
#
loop_
_entity.id
_entity.type
_entity.pdbx_description
1 polymer ?
#
loop_
_entity_poly.entity_id
_entity_poly.type
_entity_poly.pdbx_seq_one_letter_code
_entity_poly.pdbx_strand_id
1 'polypeptide(L)'
;MDEAIRGKHIPLRTCVICRRRFAKRELLRYVPPTDAAGAGADPVPDERQVLPGRGFYVCESPECRERFRKFGGWRRKRKGVQE
;
A
#
# COMPACT_ATOMS: atom_id res chain seq x y z
N MET A 1 -7.98 -33.43 -19.82
CA MET A 1 -8.27 -32.10 -20.39
C MET A 1 -9.03 -31.29 -19.34
N ASP A 2 -8.39 -30.95 -18.21
CA ASP A 2 -9.05 -30.15 -17.15
C ASP A 2 -8.05 -29.46 -16.18
N GLU A 3 -6.79 -29.25 -16.60
CA GLU A 3 -5.73 -28.76 -15.68
C GLU A 3 -5.35 -27.29 -15.92
N ALA A 4 -6.07 -26.57 -16.79
CA ALA A 4 -5.71 -25.22 -17.22
C ALA A 4 -6.64 -24.10 -16.67
N ILE A 5 -7.65 -24.42 -15.86
CA ILE A 5 -8.53 -23.42 -15.21
C ILE A 5 -8.34 -23.44 -13.68
N ARG A 6 -7.09 -23.53 -13.22
CA ARG A 6 -6.73 -23.02 -11.89
C ARG A 6 -6.05 -21.67 -12.07
N GLY A 7 -6.80 -20.71 -12.61
CA GLY A 7 -6.37 -19.32 -12.69
C GLY A 7 -5.91 -18.88 -11.31
N LYS A 8 -4.60 -18.64 -11.14
CA LYS A 8 -4.02 -18.22 -9.87
C LYS A 8 -4.82 -17.02 -9.36
N HIS A 9 -5.48 -17.16 -8.22
CA HIS A 9 -6.26 -16.07 -7.63
C HIS A 9 -5.36 -14.83 -7.51
N ILE A 10 -5.68 -13.78 -8.27
CA ILE A 10 -4.95 -12.51 -8.23
C ILE A 10 -5.55 -11.69 -7.08
N PRO A 11 -4.81 -11.43 -6.00
CA PRO A 11 -5.34 -10.64 -4.92
C PRO A 11 -5.63 -9.22 -5.41
N LEU A 12 -6.87 -8.75 -5.23
CA LEU A 12 -7.24 -7.37 -5.50
C LEU A 12 -7.07 -6.51 -4.26
N ARG A 13 -6.61 -5.28 -4.46
CA ARG A 13 -6.38 -4.29 -3.41
C ARG A 13 -6.93 -2.94 -3.85
N THR A 14 -7.23 -2.08 -2.89
CA THR A 14 -7.83 -0.78 -3.15
C THR A 14 -6.79 0.33 -3.03
N CYS A 15 -6.67 1.17 -4.06
CA CYS A 15 -5.88 2.40 -3.96
C CYS A 15 -6.47 3.30 -2.87
N VAL A 16 -5.63 3.76 -1.94
CA VAL A 16 -6.10 4.60 -0.82
C VAL A 16 -6.57 5.98 -1.29
N ILE A 17 -6.11 6.44 -2.46
CA ILE A 17 -6.44 7.75 -3.03
C ILE A 17 -7.71 7.71 -3.86
N CYS A 18 -7.71 7.02 -5.01
CA CYS A 18 -8.86 6.99 -5.91
C CYS A 18 -9.93 5.95 -5.53
N ARG A 19 -9.67 5.12 -4.51
CA ARG A 19 -10.61 4.09 -4.00
C ARG A 19 -11.02 3.00 -5.01
N ARG A 20 -10.40 2.95 -6.19
CA ARG A 20 -10.56 1.86 -7.18
C ARG A 20 -9.78 0.61 -6.78
N ARG A 21 -10.23 -0.55 -7.28
CA ARG A 21 -9.58 -1.86 -7.07
C ARG A 21 -8.63 -2.17 -8.22
N PHE A 22 -7.47 -2.73 -7.88
CA PHE A 22 -6.42 -3.12 -8.82
C PHE A 22 -5.81 -4.45 -8.38
N ALA A 23 -5.14 -5.16 -9.29
CA ALA A 23 -4.33 -6.31 -8.89
C ALA A 23 -3.21 -5.85 -7.95
N LYS A 24 -2.88 -6.67 -6.93
CA LYS A 24 -1.81 -6.38 -5.95
C LYS A 24 -0.49 -5.97 -6.62
N ARG A 25 -0.18 -6.55 -7.79
CA ARG A 25 1.04 -6.26 -8.57
C ARG A 25 1.04 -4.88 -9.25
N GLU A 26 -0.12 -4.29 -9.46
CA GLU A 26 -0.31 -2.98 -10.11
C GLU A 26 -0.33 -1.83 -9.09
N LEU A 27 -0.07 -2.13 -7.82
CA LEU A 27 -0.07 -1.15 -6.75
C LEU A 27 1.31 -1.11 -6.09
N LEU A 28 1.79 0.10 -5.86
CA LEU A 28 2.93 0.33 -4.99
C LEU A 28 2.44 0.40 -3.54
N ARG A 29 3.04 -0.40 -2.66
CA ARG A 29 2.80 -0.35 -1.21
C ARG A 29 3.73 0.69 -0.60
N TYR A 30 3.22 1.49 0.31
CA TYR A 30 3.98 2.44 1.12
C TYR A 30 3.78 2.11 2.59
N VAL A 31 4.86 2.06 3.36
CA VAL A 31 4.82 1.75 4.79
C VAL A 31 5.30 2.97 5.59
N PRO A 32 4.51 3.49 6.53
CA PRO A 32 4.95 4.57 7.38
C PRO A 32 6.04 4.07 8.34
N PRO A 33 7.05 4.90 8.67
CA PRO A 33 8.04 4.56 9.67
C PRO A 33 7.39 4.27 11.03
N THR A 34 7.90 3.23 11.68
CA THR A 34 7.38 2.69 12.95
C THR A 34 8.07 3.30 14.17
N ASP A 35 9.28 3.81 14.02
CA ASP A 35 10.08 4.37 15.12
C ASP A 35 9.55 5.72 15.60
N ALA A 36 9.63 5.96 16.90
CA ALA A 36 9.19 7.21 17.54
C ALA A 36 9.94 8.45 16.98
N ALA A 37 11.21 8.28 16.58
CA ALA A 37 11.98 9.33 15.90
C ALA A 37 11.47 9.63 14.48
N GLY A 38 10.81 8.66 13.83
CA GLY A 38 10.24 8.77 12.48
C GLY A 38 8.77 9.20 12.45
N ALA A 39 8.17 9.56 13.60
CA ALA A 39 6.75 9.89 13.67
C ALA A 39 6.33 11.09 12.79
N GLY A 40 7.27 11.89 12.28
CA GLY A 40 7.02 12.94 11.28
C GLY A 40 7.35 12.58 9.83
N ALA A 41 8.10 11.50 9.60
CA ALA A 41 8.67 11.19 8.29
C ALA A 41 7.66 10.58 7.31
N ASP A 42 7.93 10.80 6.02
CA ASP A 42 7.12 10.29 4.91
C ASP A 42 7.21 8.76 4.81
N PRO A 43 6.15 8.09 4.31
CA PRO A 43 6.13 6.65 4.19
C PRO A 43 7.09 6.17 3.09
N VAL A 44 7.77 5.06 3.37
CA VAL A 44 8.79 4.48 2.50
C VAL A 44 8.12 3.57 1.45
N PRO A 45 8.55 3.62 0.17
CA PRO A 45 8.08 2.67 -0.84
C PRO A 45 8.55 1.25 -0.51
N ASP A 46 7.61 0.30 -0.57
CA ASP A 46 7.82 -1.13 -0.35
C ASP A 46 7.45 -1.90 -1.62
N GLU A 47 8.30 -1.79 -2.63
CA GLU A 47 8.07 -2.38 -3.96
C GLU A 47 7.95 -3.91 -3.90
N ARG A 48 8.74 -4.54 -3.01
CA ARG A 48 8.69 -5.98 -2.76
C ARG A 48 7.50 -6.41 -1.89
N GLN A 49 6.83 -5.46 -1.24
CA GLN A 49 5.69 -5.68 -0.35
C GLN A 49 6.01 -6.60 0.84
N VAL A 50 7.20 -6.47 1.41
CA VAL A 50 7.74 -7.33 2.48
C VAL A 50 7.98 -6.58 3.79
N LEU A 51 7.89 -5.24 3.81
CA LEU A 51 8.16 -4.48 5.02
C LEU A 51 7.09 -4.75 6.09
N PRO A 52 7.49 -4.86 7.37
CA PRO A 52 6.56 -5.10 8.46
C PRO A 52 5.63 -3.89 8.68
N GLY A 53 4.52 -4.12 9.36
CA GLY A 53 3.58 -3.06 9.74
C GLY A 53 2.53 -2.69 8.69
N ARG A 54 1.75 -1.65 8.99
CA ARG A 54 0.57 -1.28 8.19
C ARG A 54 0.99 -0.53 6.91
N GLY A 55 0.79 -1.16 5.76
CA GLY A 55 1.01 -0.52 4.46
C GLY A 55 -0.23 0.12 3.85
N PHE A 56 -0.01 1.05 2.92
CA PHE A 56 -1.01 1.72 2.11
C PHE A 56 -0.71 1.48 0.63
N TYR A 57 -1.72 1.08 -0.14
CA TYR A 57 -1.56 0.80 -1.57
C TYR A 57 -1.96 2.01 -2.42
N VAL A 58 -1.15 2.35 -3.42
CA VAL A 58 -1.40 3.44 -4.36
C VAL A 58 -1.19 2.92 -5.78
N CYS A 59 -2.10 3.25 -6.70
CA CYS A 59 -2.00 2.81 -8.09
C CYS A 59 -0.95 3.62 -8.88
N GLU A 60 -0.65 3.17 -10.09
CA GLU A 60 0.39 3.75 -10.94
C GLU A 60 0.02 5.11 -11.54
N SER A 61 -1.22 5.56 -11.38
CA SER A 61 -1.65 6.90 -11.78
C SER A 61 -0.74 7.98 -11.15
N PRO A 62 -0.07 8.82 -11.97
CA PRO A 62 0.76 9.90 -11.47
C PRO A 62 -0.01 10.84 -10.53
N GLU A 63 -1.27 11.12 -10.84
CA GLU A 63 -2.16 11.93 -9.99
C GLU A 63 -2.34 11.31 -8.60
N CYS A 64 -2.58 9.99 -8.53
CA CYS A 64 -2.70 9.30 -7.25
C CYS A 64 -1.40 9.32 -6.45
N ARG A 65 -0.24 9.17 -7.12
CA ARG A 65 1.07 9.23 -6.48
C ARG A 65 1.36 10.62 -5.92
N GLU A 66 1.07 11.67 -6.68
CA GLU A 66 1.25 13.05 -6.21
C GLU A 66 0.31 13.37 -5.04
N ARG A 67 -0.97 13.01 -5.16
CA ARG A 67 -1.95 13.21 -4.09
C ARG A 67 -1.59 12.42 -2.83
N PHE A 68 -1.00 11.24 -2.97
CA PHE A 68 -0.54 10.45 -1.82
C PHE A 68 0.54 11.16 -1.00
N ARG A 69 1.47 11.88 -1.64
CA ARG A 69 2.48 12.70 -0.95
C ARG A 69 1.84 13.74 -0.01
N LYS A 70 0.68 14.28 -0.39
CA LYS A 70 -0.07 15.31 0.37
C LYS A 70 -1.15 14.71 1.29
N PHE A 71 -1.55 13.45 1.08
CA PHE A 71 -2.75 12.84 1.67
C PHE A 71 -2.74 12.81 3.20
N GLY A 72 -1.59 12.53 3.83
CA GLY A 72 -1.41 12.52 5.30
C GLY A 72 -2.31 11.56 6.10
N GLY A 73 -3.31 10.90 5.47
CA GLY A 73 -4.29 10.03 6.13
C GLY A 73 -3.68 8.75 6.72
N TRP A 74 -2.45 8.43 6.35
CA TRP A 74 -1.64 7.38 6.96
C TRP A 74 -1.15 7.75 8.37
N ARG A 75 -0.95 9.04 8.68
CA ARG A 75 -0.49 9.51 10.01
C ARG A 75 -1.48 9.16 11.12
N ARG A 76 -2.78 9.32 10.86
CA ARG A 76 -3.87 8.99 11.81
C ARG A 76 -4.20 7.49 11.87
N LYS A 77 -3.78 6.72 10.86
CA LYS A 77 -4.12 5.30 10.71
C LYS A 77 -2.97 4.36 11.09
N ARG A 78 -1.91 4.86 11.73
CA ARG A 78 -0.75 4.08 12.19
C ARG A 78 -1.06 2.95 13.18
N LYS A 79 -2.31 2.78 13.63
CA LYS A 79 -2.69 1.62 14.47
C LYS A 79 -2.23 0.32 13.79
N GLY A 80 -1.22 -0.31 14.37
CA GLY A 80 -0.56 -1.48 13.79
C GLY A 80 0.79 -1.93 14.41
N VAL A 81 1.27 -1.35 15.51
CA VAL A 81 2.29 -1.99 16.37
C VAL A 81 1.88 -1.69 17.82
N GLN A 82 1.21 -2.63 18.48
CA GLN A 82 1.17 -2.74 19.93
C GLN A 82 1.75 -4.12 20.23
N GLU A 83 2.87 -4.10 20.97
CA GLU A 83 3.69 -5.20 21.50
C GLU A 83 4.22 -6.28 20.53
#